data_AF-A0A1U7S8Y0-F1
#
_entry.id   AF-A0A1U7S8Y0-F1
#
_cell.length_a   1.000
_cell.length_b   1.000
_cell.length_c   1.000
_cell.angle_alpha   90.00
_cell.angle_beta   90.00
_cell.angle_gamma   90.00
#
_symmetry.space_group_name_H-M   'P 1'
#
loop_
_entity.id
_entity.type
_entity.pdbx_description
1 polymer ?
#
loop_
_entity_poly.entity_id
_entity_poly.type
_entity_poly.pdbx_seq_one_letter_code
_entity_poly.pdbx_strand_id
1 'polypeptide(L)'
;GPARSAQHSLYFKNAEGKYISPFHDIPLFAASEEDKEIPAKRSKINGSEVVFNMVIEVPRWTNAKMEIATKEPLNPIKQDIKKGKLRYVANIFPHKGYIWNYGALPQTWEDPNHTDNSTGCCGDNDPIDVCEIGSKVRSSGEIVQVKVLGVLALIDEGETDWKIIAIGMDDPEAEKIHDIDDVRKHKPGYLEATVDWFRLYKVPDGKPENQFAFNGEFKDKEFAIEIIKSTHEYWKALLHKKADGGAIKCTNVLVCGSPFCCSEEDARLIVQSAPPPVNGDPISTEVDTWHFLNK
;
A
#
# COMPACT_ATOMS: atom_id res chain seq x y z
N GLY A 1 -0.48 18.16 -11.81
CA GLY A 1 -1.50 18.59 -12.79
C GLY A 1 -2.86 18.77 -12.14
N PRO A 2 -3.92 19.01 -12.95
CA PRO A 2 -5.28 19.19 -12.45
C PRO A 2 -5.71 18.04 -11.54
N ALA A 3 -6.36 18.32 -10.41
CA ALA A 3 -6.98 17.25 -9.60
C ALA A 3 -7.91 16.39 -10.47
N ARG A 4 -8.12 15.11 -10.11
CA ARG A 4 -9.05 14.21 -10.84
C ARG A 4 -8.77 14.19 -12.36
N SER A 5 -7.50 14.09 -12.73
CA SER A 5 -7.05 13.98 -14.12
C SER A 5 -5.89 13.00 -14.22
N ALA A 6 -5.64 12.48 -15.42
CA ALA A 6 -4.48 11.62 -15.72
C ALA A 6 -3.11 12.29 -15.43
N GLN A 7 -3.10 13.63 -15.33
CA GLN A 7 -1.93 14.45 -15.05
C GLN A 7 -1.81 14.81 -13.57
N HIS A 8 -2.74 14.36 -12.72
CA HIS A 8 -2.62 14.54 -11.28
C HIS A 8 -1.54 13.62 -10.74
N SER A 9 -0.62 14.18 -9.97
CA SER A 9 0.48 13.46 -9.31
C SER A 9 0.71 14.07 -7.95
N LEU A 10 0.80 13.23 -6.91
CA LEU A 10 1.17 13.63 -5.56
C LEU A 10 2.61 13.21 -5.30
N TYR A 11 3.52 14.19 -5.28
CA TYR A 11 4.93 13.99 -4.95
C TYR A 11 5.18 14.22 -3.46
N PHE A 12 6.18 13.53 -2.93
CA PHE A 12 6.48 13.52 -1.51
C PHE A 12 7.69 14.40 -1.19
N LYS A 13 7.66 15.01 -0.02
CA LYS A 13 8.81 15.72 0.55
C LYS A 13 9.07 15.21 1.96
N ASN A 14 10.34 15.13 2.33
CA ASN A 14 10.73 14.88 3.72
C ASN A 14 10.56 16.16 4.58
N ALA A 15 10.88 16.07 5.87
CA ALA A 15 10.79 17.20 6.81
C ALA A 15 11.72 18.38 6.45
N GLU A 16 12.79 18.14 5.67
CA GLU A 16 13.71 19.17 5.17
C GLU A 16 13.19 19.83 3.87
N GLY A 17 12.06 19.36 3.34
CA GLY A 17 11.47 19.86 2.09
C GLY A 17 12.07 19.27 0.81
N LYS A 18 12.90 18.24 0.92
CA LYS A 18 13.53 17.54 -0.22
C LYS A 18 12.56 16.53 -0.82
N TYR A 19 12.48 16.48 -2.15
CA TYR A 19 11.65 15.50 -2.84
C TYR A 19 12.20 14.09 -2.64
N ILE A 20 11.30 13.14 -2.39
CA ILE A 20 11.61 11.75 -2.12
C ILE A 20 10.64 10.83 -2.86
N SER A 21 11.07 9.59 -3.12
CA SER A 21 10.19 8.53 -3.60
C SER A 21 9.43 7.89 -2.42
N PRO A 22 8.09 7.82 -2.45
CA PRO A 22 7.33 7.10 -1.43
C PRO A 22 7.57 5.60 -1.50
N PHE A 23 7.99 5.06 -2.64
CA PHE A 23 8.31 3.64 -2.79
C PHE A 23 9.67 3.31 -2.19
N HIS A 24 10.68 4.18 -2.37
CA HIS A 24 12.07 3.79 -2.10
C HIS A 24 12.72 4.53 -0.92
N ASP A 25 12.37 5.79 -0.69
CA ASP A 25 13.08 6.65 0.27
C ASP A 25 12.45 6.67 1.66
N ILE A 26 11.17 6.29 1.78
CA ILE A 26 10.50 6.16 3.08
C ILE A 26 10.93 4.82 3.70
N PRO A 27 11.54 4.81 4.91
CA PRO A 27 11.96 3.55 5.54
C PRO A 27 10.76 2.64 5.81
N LEU A 28 10.91 1.33 5.57
CA LEU A 28 9.88 0.34 5.91
C LEU A 28 9.53 0.37 7.41
N PHE A 29 10.55 0.36 8.26
CA PHE A 29 10.40 0.40 9.71
C PHE A 29 10.36 1.84 10.19
N ALA A 30 9.39 2.17 11.04
CA ALA A 30 9.42 3.42 11.78
C ALA A 30 10.53 3.35 12.83
N ALA A 31 11.39 4.36 12.91
CA ALA A 31 12.42 4.41 13.95
C ALA A 31 11.75 4.42 15.33
N SER A 32 12.18 3.54 16.23
CA SER A 32 11.76 3.63 17.63
C SER A 32 12.39 4.87 18.27
N GLU A 33 11.73 5.50 19.24
CA GLU A 33 12.32 6.59 20.04
C GLU A 33 13.65 6.14 20.69
N GLU A 34 13.80 4.84 20.96
CA GLU A 34 14.98 4.21 21.56
C GLU A 34 16.19 4.10 20.60
N ASP A 35 15.96 4.09 19.29
CA ASP A 35 17.03 3.99 18.28
C ASP A 35 17.80 5.31 18.09
N LYS A 36 17.32 6.42 18.64
CA LYS A 36 18.00 7.73 18.53
C LYS A 36 19.15 7.91 19.54
N GLU A 37 19.28 7.04 20.55
CA GLU A 37 20.26 7.22 21.64
C GLU A 37 21.32 6.10 21.80
N ILE A 38 21.31 5.01 21.03
CA ILE A 38 22.24 3.89 21.25
C ILE A 38 23.03 3.50 19.97
N PRO A 39 24.38 3.42 20.01
CA PRO A 39 25.17 3.00 18.85
C PRO A 39 24.99 1.52 18.55
N ALA A 40 24.98 1.20 17.25
CA ALA A 40 24.81 -0.12 16.67
C ALA A 40 25.77 -1.18 17.22
N LYS A 41 25.38 -1.87 18.28
CA LYS A 41 25.83 -3.22 18.65
C LYS A 41 24.94 -3.78 19.76
N ARG A 42 24.15 -4.81 19.41
CA ARG A 42 23.20 -5.59 20.22
C ARG A 42 21.82 -4.92 20.40
N SER A 43 20.98 -5.02 19.37
CA SER A 43 19.54 -4.99 19.60
C SER A 43 19.15 -6.32 20.24
N LYS A 44 18.96 -6.29 21.57
CA LYS A 44 18.20 -7.32 22.29
C LYS A 44 16.74 -7.09 21.91
N ILE A 45 16.12 -8.04 21.22
CA ILE A 45 14.67 -8.06 20.99
C ILE A 45 14.01 -8.35 22.35
N ASN A 46 13.72 -7.30 23.10
CA ASN A 46 12.88 -7.33 24.28
C ASN A 46 11.54 -6.67 23.90
N GLY A 47 10.57 -7.45 23.42
CA GLY A 47 9.15 -7.14 23.51
C GLY A 47 8.61 -5.82 22.93
N SER A 48 9.39 -5.04 22.16
CA SER A 48 8.90 -3.84 21.50
C SER A 48 8.07 -4.22 20.26
N GLU A 49 6.89 -3.61 20.13
CA GLU A 49 6.01 -3.80 18.99
C GLU A 49 6.71 -3.27 17.73
N VAL A 50 6.82 -4.10 16.69
CA VAL A 50 7.42 -3.68 15.41
C VAL A 50 6.47 -2.71 14.72
N VAL A 51 6.95 -1.49 14.49
CA VAL A 51 6.17 -0.41 13.85
C VAL A 51 6.67 -0.19 12.43
N PHE A 52 5.74 -0.12 11.49
CA PHE A 52 6.00 0.10 10.07
C PHE A 52 5.51 1.49 9.66
N ASN A 53 6.15 2.09 8.66
CA ASN A 53 5.55 3.23 7.95
C ASN A 53 4.63 2.67 6.86
N MET A 54 3.43 3.23 6.75
CA MET A 54 2.48 2.98 5.67
C MET A 54 2.30 4.25 4.86
N VAL A 55 2.31 4.13 3.52
CA VAL A 55 1.93 5.21 2.61
C VAL A 55 0.44 5.06 2.34
N ILE A 56 -0.38 6.03 2.76
CA ILE A 56 -1.82 6.01 2.46
C ILE A 56 -2.04 6.43 1.01
N GLU A 57 -2.70 5.60 0.22
CA GLU A 57 -3.04 5.89 -1.17
C GLU A 57 -4.50 6.32 -1.31
N VAL A 58 -5.41 5.55 -0.71
CA VAL A 58 -6.85 5.74 -0.82
C VAL A 58 -7.50 5.89 0.56
N PRO A 59 -8.07 7.07 0.87
CA PRO A 59 -8.84 7.26 2.10
C PRO A 59 -10.07 6.34 2.18
N ARG A 60 -10.41 5.91 3.39
CA ARG A 60 -11.63 5.13 3.62
C ARG A 60 -12.89 5.85 3.10
N TRP A 61 -13.80 5.07 2.52
CA TRP A 61 -15.07 5.48 1.90
C TRP A 61 -14.93 6.35 0.64
N THR A 62 -13.75 6.33 0.02
CA THR A 62 -13.55 6.94 -1.31
C THR A 62 -13.44 5.86 -2.39
N ASN A 63 -13.61 6.26 -3.65
CA ASN A 63 -13.70 5.34 -4.78
C ASN A 63 -12.52 5.45 -5.75
N ALA A 64 -11.81 6.58 -5.78
CA ALA A 64 -10.71 6.78 -6.73
C ALA A 64 -9.60 5.77 -6.45
N LYS A 65 -9.25 4.92 -7.43
CA LYS A 65 -8.11 4.01 -7.30
C LYS A 65 -6.83 4.81 -7.48
N MET A 66 -6.27 5.27 -6.37
CA MET A 66 -4.97 5.92 -6.31
C MET A 66 -3.92 4.87 -5.98
N GLU A 67 -2.74 5.00 -6.58
CA GLU A 67 -1.61 4.07 -6.38
C GLU A 67 -0.27 4.81 -6.55
N ILE A 68 0.77 4.32 -5.89
CA ILE A 68 2.16 4.66 -6.16
C ILE A 68 2.46 4.30 -7.62
N ALA A 69 2.82 5.30 -8.43
CA ALA A 69 3.16 5.08 -9.83
C ALA A 69 4.55 4.43 -9.95
N THR A 70 4.63 3.10 -9.80
CA THR A 70 5.88 2.31 -9.82
C THR A 70 6.72 2.54 -11.09
N LYS A 71 6.08 2.94 -12.19
CA LYS A 71 6.69 3.15 -13.51
C LYS A 71 7.06 4.61 -13.81
N GLU A 72 6.85 5.54 -12.87
CA GLU A 72 7.22 6.96 -13.01
C GLU A 72 8.36 7.35 -12.05
N PRO A 73 9.31 8.22 -12.46
CA PRO A 73 10.38 8.68 -11.58
C PRO A 73 9.85 9.36 -10.31
N LEU A 74 10.47 9.08 -9.17
CA LEU A 74 10.04 9.48 -7.82
C LEU A 74 8.67 8.94 -7.40
N ASN A 75 8.09 8.02 -8.16
CA ASN A 75 6.91 7.22 -7.84
C ASN A 75 5.77 8.03 -7.18
N PRO A 76 5.29 9.14 -7.78
CA PRO A 76 4.19 9.89 -7.20
C PRO A 76 2.92 9.03 -7.09
N ILE A 77 2.02 9.37 -6.17
CA ILE A 77 0.69 8.76 -6.18
C ILE A 77 -0.13 9.36 -7.32
N LYS A 78 -0.75 8.49 -8.13
CA LYS A 78 -1.60 8.85 -9.26
C LYS A 78 -2.85 7.99 -9.29
N GLN A 79 -3.88 8.46 -10.00
CA GLN A 79 -5.08 7.66 -10.20
C GLN A 79 -4.86 6.68 -11.36
N ASP A 80 -5.20 5.41 -11.15
CA ASP A 80 -5.18 4.37 -12.19
C ASP A 80 -6.08 4.76 -13.37
N ILE A 81 -5.65 4.42 -14.59
CA ILE A 81 -6.35 4.70 -15.84
C ILE A 81 -6.67 3.37 -16.52
N LYS A 82 -7.96 3.05 -16.60
CA LYS A 82 -8.46 1.86 -17.26
C LYS A 82 -9.22 2.26 -18.53
N LYS A 83 -8.81 1.74 -19.69
CA LYS A 83 -9.42 2.03 -21.00
C LYS A 83 -9.53 3.54 -21.30
N GLY A 84 -8.49 4.30 -20.95
CA GLY A 84 -8.41 5.75 -21.18
C GLY A 84 -9.27 6.62 -20.24
N LYS A 85 -9.90 6.02 -19.21
CA LYS A 85 -10.68 6.74 -18.20
C LYS A 85 -10.08 6.52 -16.81
N LEU A 86 -10.23 7.52 -15.95
CA LEU A 86 -9.88 7.41 -14.53
C LEU A 86 -10.68 6.29 -13.88
N ARG A 87 -10.00 5.42 -13.14
CA ARG A 87 -10.61 4.26 -12.50
C ARG A 87 -11.19 4.65 -11.13
N TYR A 88 -12.42 4.24 -10.91
CA TYR A 88 -13.11 4.31 -9.63
C TYR A 88 -13.60 2.91 -9.28
N VAL A 89 -13.37 2.46 -8.05
CA VAL A 89 -13.91 1.21 -7.55
C VAL A 89 -15.40 1.38 -7.26
N ALA A 90 -16.18 0.35 -7.56
CA ALA A 90 -17.62 0.35 -7.36
C ALA A 90 -18.03 0.36 -5.88
N ASN A 91 -19.23 0.87 -5.59
CA ASN A 91 -19.89 0.61 -4.31
C ASN A 91 -20.66 -0.71 -4.42
N ILE A 92 -20.24 -1.74 -3.68
CA ILE A 92 -20.90 -3.04 -3.67
C ILE A 92 -21.66 -3.13 -2.36
N PHE A 93 -22.99 -3.15 -2.42
CA PHE A 93 -23.82 -3.11 -1.22
C PHE A 93 -23.42 -4.22 -0.23
N PRO A 94 -23.12 -3.90 1.05
CA PRO A 94 -23.37 -2.62 1.75
C PRO A 94 -22.16 -1.66 1.84
N HIS A 95 -21.08 -1.90 1.10
CA HIS A 95 -19.80 -1.19 1.19
C HIS A 95 -19.70 0.05 0.28
N LYS A 96 -19.40 1.22 0.86
CA LYS A 96 -19.07 2.45 0.11
C LYS A 96 -17.57 2.49 -0.16
N GLY A 97 -17.17 2.45 -1.43
CA GLY A 97 -15.77 2.52 -1.87
C GLY A 97 -14.86 1.54 -1.13
N TYR A 98 -13.64 1.97 -0.81
CA TYR A 98 -12.73 1.23 0.07
C TYR A 98 -13.23 1.29 1.53
N ILE A 99 -13.26 0.15 2.22
CA ILE A 99 -13.78 0.06 3.60
C ILE A 99 -12.69 0.22 4.68
N TRP A 100 -11.45 0.51 4.26
CA TRP A 100 -10.27 0.84 5.08
C TRP A 100 -9.61 2.10 4.53
N ASN A 101 -8.65 2.67 5.27
CA ASN A 101 -7.61 3.45 4.60
C ASN A 101 -6.69 2.43 3.91
N TYR A 102 -6.48 2.59 2.61
CA TYR A 102 -5.75 1.64 1.79
C TYR A 102 -4.46 2.27 1.26
N GLY A 103 -3.43 1.46 1.11
CA GLY A 103 -2.16 1.88 0.54
C GLY A 103 -1.14 0.77 0.65
N ALA A 104 0.13 1.12 0.80
CA ALA A 104 1.21 0.14 0.75
C ALA A 104 2.32 0.37 1.78
N LEU A 105 3.11 -0.67 2.05
CA LEU A 105 4.36 -0.51 2.79
C LEU A 105 5.49 -0.09 1.83
N PRO A 106 6.22 0.99 2.12
CA PRO A 106 7.35 1.39 1.30
C PRO A 106 8.47 0.36 1.44
N GLN A 107 9.39 0.35 0.47
CA GLN A 107 10.52 -0.57 0.42
C GLN A 107 10.14 -2.05 0.45
N THR A 108 8.98 -2.42 -0.08
CA THR A 108 8.56 -3.80 -0.28
C THR A 108 8.22 -4.01 -1.75
N TRP A 109 8.38 -5.22 -2.27
CA TRP A 109 8.04 -5.52 -3.66
C TRP A 109 7.64 -6.99 -3.80
N GLU A 110 6.50 -7.24 -4.40
CA GLU A 110 6.05 -8.58 -4.79
C GLU A 110 6.67 -8.95 -6.15
N ASP A 111 7.84 -9.61 -6.12
CA ASP A 111 8.61 -9.93 -7.34
C ASP A 111 7.81 -10.84 -8.29
N PRO A 112 7.53 -10.40 -9.53
CA PRO A 112 6.78 -11.20 -10.50
C PRO A 112 7.55 -12.41 -11.05
N ASN A 113 8.84 -12.54 -10.73
CA ASN A 113 9.65 -13.71 -11.07
C ASN A 113 9.71 -14.73 -9.92
N HIS A 114 9.17 -14.39 -8.76
CA HIS A 114 9.13 -15.28 -7.60
C HIS A 114 7.75 -15.92 -7.47
N THR A 115 7.67 -17.24 -7.52
CA THR A 115 6.45 -17.99 -7.21
C THR A 115 6.33 -18.18 -5.71
N ASP A 116 5.29 -17.62 -5.10
CA ASP A 116 5.00 -17.79 -3.68
C ASP A 116 4.53 -19.22 -3.39
N ASN A 117 5.04 -19.80 -2.30
CA ASN A 117 4.75 -21.20 -1.94
C ASN A 117 3.33 -21.39 -1.39
N SER A 118 2.70 -20.34 -0.87
CA SER A 118 1.38 -20.38 -0.27
C SER A 118 0.27 -20.30 -1.32
N THR A 119 0.46 -19.44 -2.32
CA THR A 119 -0.52 -19.21 -3.39
C THR A 119 -0.25 -20.06 -4.63
N GLY A 120 1.01 -20.42 -4.89
CA GLY A 120 1.45 -21.03 -6.14
C GLY A 120 1.52 -20.06 -7.33
N CYS A 121 1.39 -18.75 -7.07
CA CYS A 121 1.36 -17.68 -8.06
C CYS A 121 2.60 -16.77 -7.95
N CYS A 122 2.95 -16.07 -9.02
CA CYS A 122 3.97 -15.03 -8.97
C CYS A 122 3.44 -13.71 -8.38
N GLY A 123 4.30 -12.86 -7.83
CA GLY A 123 3.91 -11.54 -7.32
C GLY A 123 3.32 -10.62 -8.40
N ASP A 124 2.50 -9.65 -7.98
CA ASP A 124 1.81 -8.68 -8.85
C ASP A 124 2.68 -7.50 -9.32
N ASN A 125 3.97 -7.50 -8.95
CA ASN A 125 4.97 -6.49 -9.29
C ASN A 125 4.79 -5.11 -8.62
N ASP A 126 3.96 -5.01 -7.58
CA ASP A 126 3.74 -3.78 -6.81
C ASP A 126 4.29 -3.89 -5.36
N PRO A 127 4.32 -2.80 -4.58
CA PRO A 127 4.63 -2.87 -3.15
C PRO A 127 3.49 -3.57 -2.39
N ILE A 128 3.80 -4.21 -1.26
CA ILE A 128 2.80 -4.97 -0.51
C ILE A 128 1.69 -4.08 0.02
N ASP A 129 0.45 -4.51 -0.18
CA ASP A 129 -0.75 -3.75 0.13
C ASP A 129 -1.14 -3.82 1.62
N VAL A 130 -1.77 -2.75 2.11
CA VAL A 130 -2.18 -2.61 3.51
C VAL A 130 -3.59 -2.05 3.63
N CYS A 131 -4.41 -2.73 4.42
CA CYS A 131 -5.70 -2.28 4.92
C CYS A 131 -5.55 -1.75 6.36
N GLU A 132 -5.58 -0.44 6.54
CA GLU A 132 -5.51 0.20 7.86
C GLU A 132 -6.92 0.40 8.46
N ILE A 133 -7.15 -0.24 9.61
CA ILE A 133 -8.49 -0.46 10.18
C ILE A 133 -8.89 0.52 11.29
N GLY A 134 -8.06 1.54 11.54
CA GLY A 134 -8.29 2.55 12.56
C GLY A 134 -9.52 3.42 12.28
N SER A 135 -9.98 4.11 13.32
CA SER A 135 -11.17 4.95 13.32
C SER A 135 -11.02 6.22 12.47
N LYS A 136 -9.81 6.79 12.37
CA LYS A 136 -9.54 8.02 11.61
C LYS A 136 -9.57 7.76 10.10
N VAL A 137 -10.28 8.61 9.35
CA VAL A 137 -10.15 8.65 7.88
C VAL A 137 -8.91 9.44 7.53
N ARG A 138 -7.97 8.81 6.81
CA ARG A 138 -6.65 9.36 6.47
C ARG A 138 -6.69 10.16 5.18
N SER A 139 -5.62 10.89 4.89
CA SER A 139 -5.47 11.62 3.63
C SER A 139 -4.58 10.85 2.65
N SER A 140 -4.87 10.94 1.34
CA SER A 140 -3.98 10.38 0.31
C SER A 140 -2.61 11.07 0.38
N GLY A 141 -1.54 10.28 0.41
CA GLY A 141 -0.17 10.73 0.64
C GLY A 141 0.23 10.90 2.11
N GLU A 142 -0.67 10.65 3.08
CA GLU A 142 -0.30 10.62 4.50
C GLU A 142 0.65 9.44 4.77
N ILE A 143 1.69 9.67 5.59
CA ILE A 143 2.56 8.60 6.10
C ILE A 143 2.13 8.29 7.54
N VAL A 144 1.72 7.06 7.78
CA VAL A 144 1.16 6.63 9.07
C VAL A 144 2.04 5.54 9.66
N GLN A 145 2.33 5.65 10.95
CA GLN A 145 2.97 4.57 11.70
C GLN A 145 1.92 3.55 12.10
N VAL A 146 2.10 2.31 11.66
CA VAL A 146 1.14 1.22 11.86
C VAL A 146 1.81 0.02 12.50
N LYS A 147 1.03 -0.75 13.25
CA LYS A 147 1.40 -2.10 13.66
C LYS A 147 0.61 -3.12 12.85
N VAL A 148 1.29 -4.19 12.48
CA VAL A 148 0.72 -5.31 11.71
C VAL A 148 -0.02 -6.26 12.62
N LEU A 149 -1.17 -6.74 12.17
CA LEU A 149 -2.08 -7.62 12.90
C LEU A 149 -2.26 -8.96 12.22
N GLY A 150 -2.11 -9.03 10.89
CA GLY A 150 -2.27 -10.26 10.13
C GLY A 150 -2.23 -9.99 8.63
N VAL A 151 -2.54 -11.01 7.83
CA VAL A 151 -2.51 -10.92 6.36
C VAL A 151 -3.54 -11.82 5.70
N LEU A 152 -4.09 -11.39 4.56
CA LEU A 152 -4.93 -12.16 3.66
C LEU A 152 -4.21 -12.42 2.34
N ALA A 153 -4.28 -13.67 1.85
CA ALA A 153 -3.63 -14.12 0.62
C ALA A 153 -4.61 -14.02 -0.57
N LEU A 154 -4.72 -12.85 -1.21
CA LEU A 154 -5.55 -12.70 -2.41
C LEU A 154 -4.80 -13.30 -3.61
N ILE A 155 -5.55 -13.95 -4.51
CA ILE A 155 -5.09 -14.33 -5.84
C ILE A 155 -5.85 -13.44 -6.82
N ASP A 156 -5.21 -12.38 -7.28
CA ASP A 156 -5.79 -11.39 -8.18
C ASP A 156 -5.38 -11.70 -9.62
N GLU A 157 -6.33 -12.18 -10.44
CA GLU A 157 -6.10 -12.50 -11.87
C GLU A 157 -4.92 -13.46 -12.15
N GLY A 158 -4.56 -14.29 -11.17
CA GLY A 158 -3.49 -15.28 -11.28
C GLY A 158 -2.16 -14.85 -10.65
N GLU A 159 -2.13 -13.66 -10.03
CA GLU A 159 -0.99 -13.10 -9.31
C GLU A 159 -1.22 -13.20 -7.80
N THR A 160 -0.13 -13.37 -7.05
CA THR A 160 -0.10 -13.23 -5.59
C THR A 160 -0.23 -11.75 -5.27
N ASP A 161 -1.17 -11.45 -4.38
CA ASP A 161 -1.48 -10.08 -3.98
C ASP A 161 -1.78 -10.07 -2.47
N TRP A 162 -0.76 -9.82 -1.64
CA TRP A 162 -0.91 -9.91 -0.19
C TRP A 162 -1.57 -8.67 0.40
N LYS A 163 -2.63 -8.86 1.19
CA LYS A 163 -3.33 -7.77 1.90
C LYS A 163 -3.01 -7.79 3.39
N ILE A 164 -2.08 -6.94 3.81
CA ILE A 164 -1.72 -6.78 5.22
C ILE A 164 -2.86 -6.08 5.97
N ILE A 165 -3.22 -6.61 7.14
CA ILE A 165 -4.15 -5.95 8.07
C ILE A 165 -3.33 -5.22 9.13
N ALA A 166 -3.55 -3.92 9.27
CA ALA A 166 -2.80 -3.07 10.19
C ALA A 166 -3.70 -2.04 10.89
N ILE A 167 -3.21 -1.45 11.97
CA ILE A 167 -3.87 -0.34 12.67
C ILE A 167 -2.84 0.76 12.98
N GLY A 168 -3.25 2.02 12.83
CA GLY A 168 -2.43 3.17 13.19
C GLY A 168 -2.07 3.17 14.68
N MET A 169 -0.81 3.48 15.00
CA MET A 169 -0.33 3.59 16.39
C MET A 169 -1.00 4.73 17.18
N ASP A 170 -1.53 5.73 16.48
CA ASP A 170 -2.30 6.84 17.03
C ASP A 170 -3.79 6.52 17.20
N ASP A 171 -4.25 5.30 16.88
CA ASP A 171 -5.64 4.90 17.08
C ASP A 171 -5.91 4.53 18.56
N PRO A 172 -7.02 4.99 19.17
CA PRO A 172 -7.37 4.66 20.56
C PRO A 172 -7.57 3.16 20.84
N GLU A 173 -7.84 2.34 19.82
CA GLU A 173 -8.00 0.89 19.96
C GLU A 173 -6.70 0.11 19.72
N ALA A 174 -5.61 0.78 19.28
CA ALA A 174 -4.34 0.12 19.01
C ALA A 174 -3.80 -0.60 20.26
N GLU A 175 -3.99 -0.08 21.47
CA GLU A 175 -3.56 -0.72 22.73
C GLU A 175 -4.34 -2.01 23.08
N LYS A 176 -5.41 -2.33 22.34
CA LYS A 176 -6.26 -3.52 22.60
C LYS A 176 -6.16 -4.57 21.50
N ILE A 177 -5.61 -4.21 20.35
CA ILE A 177 -5.61 -5.04 19.14
C ILE A 177 -4.16 -5.32 18.79
N HIS A 178 -3.67 -6.52 19.09
CA HIS A 178 -2.26 -6.88 18.88
C HIS A 178 -2.05 -7.98 17.85
N ASP A 179 -3.10 -8.71 17.51
CA ASP A 179 -3.10 -9.81 16.54
C ASP A 179 -4.46 -9.89 15.81
N ILE A 180 -4.56 -10.76 14.82
CA ILE A 180 -5.75 -10.90 13.96
C ILE A 180 -6.99 -11.35 14.74
N ASP A 181 -6.81 -12.14 15.79
CA ASP A 181 -7.91 -12.59 16.65
C ASP A 181 -8.52 -11.44 17.46
N ASP A 182 -7.73 -10.45 17.85
CA ASP A 182 -8.26 -9.26 18.50
C ASP A 182 -9.13 -8.45 17.54
N VAL A 183 -8.82 -8.43 16.23
CA VAL A 183 -9.68 -7.82 15.22
C VAL A 183 -11.04 -8.51 15.21
N ARG A 184 -11.08 -9.85 15.21
CA ARG A 184 -12.34 -10.61 15.26
C ARG A 184 -13.16 -10.27 16.51
N LYS A 185 -12.49 -10.15 17.65
CA LYS A 185 -13.11 -9.86 18.95
C LYS A 185 -13.64 -8.43 19.04
N HIS A 186 -12.85 -7.45 18.60
CA HIS A 186 -13.16 -6.02 18.79
C HIS A 186 -13.93 -5.42 17.60
N LYS A 187 -13.85 -6.02 16.42
CA LYS A 187 -14.52 -5.60 15.19
C LYS A 187 -15.24 -6.78 14.52
N PRO A 188 -16.29 -7.36 15.15
CA PRO A 188 -16.98 -8.54 14.63
C PRO A 188 -17.58 -8.28 13.24
N GLY A 189 -17.36 -9.19 12.30
CA GLY A 189 -17.82 -9.09 10.91
C GLY A 189 -16.89 -8.31 9.98
N TYR A 190 -15.83 -7.66 10.49
CA TYR A 190 -14.96 -6.79 9.70
C TYR A 190 -14.03 -7.56 8.77
N LEU A 191 -13.49 -8.70 9.24
CA LEU A 191 -12.63 -9.56 8.42
C LEU A 191 -13.44 -10.29 7.34
N GLU A 192 -14.66 -10.70 7.66
CA GLU A 192 -15.60 -11.29 6.69
C GLU A 192 -15.98 -10.28 5.61
N ALA A 193 -16.28 -9.04 5.99
CA ALA A 193 -16.51 -7.94 5.05
C ALA A 193 -15.28 -7.66 4.17
N THR A 194 -14.07 -7.88 4.70
CA THR A 194 -12.82 -7.70 3.95
C THR A 194 -12.65 -8.74 2.87
N VAL A 195 -12.90 -10.01 3.20
CA VAL A 195 -12.89 -11.09 2.23
C VAL A 195 -13.98 -10.87 1.16
N ASP A 196 -15.20 -10.52 1.57
CA ASP A 196 -16.31 -10.24 0.65
C ASP A 196 -15.98 -9.08 -0.31
N TRP A 197 -15.36 -8.01 0.19
CA TRP A 197 -14.95 -6.87 -0.63
C TRP A 197 -13.93 -7.30 -1.70
N PHE A 198 -12.81 -7.93 -1.31
CA PHE A 198 -11.77 -8.33 -2.27
C PHE A 198 -12.21 -9.44 -3.23
N ARG A 199 -13.16 -10.30 -2.81
CA ARG A 199 -13.76 -11.30 -3.70
C ARG A 199 -14.54 -10.64 -4.83
N LEU A 200 -15.30 -9.58 -4.51
CA LEU A 200 -16.35 -9.05 -5.38
C LEU A 200 -15.97 -7.73 -6.10
N TYR A 201 -14.93 -7.00 -5.67
CA TYR A 201 -14.71 -5.60 -6.11
C TYR A 201 -14.60 -5.39 -7.63
N LYS A 202 -14.21 -6.42 -8.39
CA LYS A 202 -14.12 -6.37 -9.86
C LYS A 202 -15.30 -7.01 -10.60
N VAL A 203 -16.25 -7.62 -9.89
CA VAL A 203 -17.46 -8.20 -10.51
C VAL A 203 -18.26 -7.13 -11.27
N PRO A 204 -18.46 -5.90 -10.75
CA PRO A 204 -19.07 -4.81 -11.53
C PRO A 204 -18.32 -4.43 -12.81
N ASP A 205 -17.02 -4.70 -12.88
CA ASP A 205 -16.19 -4.49 -14.08
C ASP A 205 -16.29 -5.65 -15.09
N GLY A 206 -17.15 -6.64 -14.84
CA GLY A 206 -17.31 -7.84 -15.66
C GLY A 206 -16.19 -8.87 -15.49
N LYS A 207 -15.42 -8.80 -14.40
CA LYS A 207 -14.38 -9.79 -14.05
C LYS A 207 -14.99 -10.89 -13.17
N PRO A 208 -14.39 -12.09 -13.15
CA PRO A 208 -14.79 -13.12 -12.19
C PRO A 208 -14.47 -12.68 -10.76
N GLU A 209 -15.02 -13.40 -9.79
CA GLU A 209 -14.64 -13.28 -8.40
C GLU A 209 -13.18 -13.67 -8.21
N ASN A 210 -12.45 -12.87 -7.41
CA ASN A 210 -11.09 -13.22 -7.02
C ASN A 210 -11.10 -14.43 -6.08
N GLN A 211 -9.97 -15.14 -6.07
CA GLN A 211 -9.75 -16.31 -5.22
C GLN A 211 -8.79 -15.98 -4.09
N PHE A 212 -8.67 -16.88 -3.12
CA PHE A 212 -7.76 -16.71 -1.99
C PHE A 212 -7.00 -18.01 -1.74
N ALA A 213 -5.73 -17.91 -1.37
CA ALA A 213 -5.06 -19.03 -0.74
C ALA A 213 -5.62 -19.27 0.68
N PHE A 214 -5.28 -20.41 1.28
CA PHE A 214 -5.75 -20.80 2.61
C PHE A 214 -7.28 -20.73 2.79
N ASN A 215 -8.06 -20.91 1.72
CA ASN A 215 -9.52 -20.82 1.74
C ASN A 215 -10.05 -19.47 2.27
N GLY A 216 -9.29 -18.38 2.08
CA GLY A 216 -9.66 -17.04 2.55
C GLY A 216 -9.44 -16.79 4.04
N GLU A 217 -8.71 -17.67 4.73
CA GLU A 217 -8.33 -17.47 6.12
C GLU A 217 -7.22 -16.43 6.25
N PHE A 218 -7.41 -15.49 7.18
CA PHE A 218 -6.34 -14.59 7.59
C PHE A 218 -5.28 -15.34 8.38
N LYS A 219 -4.01 -15.09 8.06
CA LYS A 219 -2.86 -15.51 8.88
C LYS A 219 -2.54 -14.44 9.92
N ASP A 220 -1.91 -14.89 11.00
CA ASP A 220 -1.53 -14.07 12.15
C ASP A 220 -0.46 -13.04 11.83
N LYS A 221 -0.18 -12.21 12.84
CA LYS A 221 0.85 -11.18 12.78
C LYS A 221 2.23 -11.72 12.44
N GLU A 222 2.63 -12.84 13.04
CA GLU A 222 3.95 -13.43 12.83
C GLU A 222 4.13 -13.83 11.36
N PHE A 223 3.14 -14.50 10.78
CA PHE A 223 3.16 -14.85 9.36
C PHE A 223 3.21 -13.61 8.47
N ALA A 224 2.39 -12.59 8.77
CA ALA A 224 2.37 -11.33 8.03
C ALA A 224 3.75 -10.64 8.03
N ILE A 225 4.44 -10.62 9.18
CA ILE A 225 5.78 -10.04 9.30
C ILE A 225 6.80 -10.81 8.45
N GLU A 226 6.72 -12.13 8.34
CA GLU A 226 7.62 -12.92 7.48
C GLU A 226 7.37 -12.65 5.98
N ILE A 227 6.12 -12.46 5.56
CA ILE A 227 5.79 -12.02 4.20
C ILE A 227 6.38 -10.63 3.92
N ILE A 228 6.19 -9.66 4.82
CA ILE A 228 6.74 -8.31 4.68
C ILE A 228 8.27 -8.33 4.60
N LYS A 229 8.94 -9.16 5.42
CA LYS A 229 10.40 -9.32 5.34
C LYS A 229 10.83 -9.87 3.99
N SER A 230 10.10 -10.83 3.45
CA SER A 230 10.41 -11.43 2.15
C SER A 230 10.28 -10.42 1.01
N THR A 231 9.18 -9.66 0.97
CA THR A 231 8.97 -8.59 -0.02
C THR A 231 9.96 -7.44 0.14
N HIS A 232 10.42 -7.15 1.36
CA HIS A 232 11.51 -6.21 1.61
C HIS A 232 12.86 -6.70 1.05
N GLU A 233 13.18 -7.99 1.17
CA GLU A 233 14.39 -8.56 0.56
C GLU A 233 14.33 -8.54 -0.98
N TYR A 234 13.16 -8.78 -1.58
CA TYR A 234 12.95 -8.62 -3.02
C TYR A 234 13.16 -7.16 -3.45
N TRP A 235 12.60 -6.19 -2.72
CA TRP A 235 12.86 -4.78 -2.96
C TRP A 235 14.35 -4.42 -2.84
N LYS A 236 15.08 -4.96 -1.85
CA LYS A 236 16.53 -4.74 -1.75
C LYS A 236 17.26 -5.27 -2.98
N ALA A 237 16.87 -6.45 -3.47
CA ALA A 237 17.45 -7.04 -4.67
C ALA A 237 17.17 -6.18 -5.91
N LEU A 238 15.93 -5.71 -6.08
CA LEU A 238 15.51 -4.76 -7.11
C LEU A 238 16.39 -3.50 -7.07
N LEU A 239 16.46 -2.85 -5.90
CA LEU A 239 17.15 -1.56 -5.77
C LEU A 239 18.66 -1.66 -5.97
N HIS A 240 19.27 -2.83 -5.75
CA HIS A 240 20.70 -3.08 -5.97
C HIS A 240 21.01 -3.75 -7.31
N LYS A 241 20.07 -3.77 -8.27
CA LYS A 241 20.23 -4.41 -9.59
C LYS A 241 20.58 -5.91 -9.52
N LYS A 242 20.11 -6.59 -8.47
CA LYS A 242 20.24 -8.05 -8.31
C LYS A 242 19.00 -8.81 -8.80
N ALA A 243 17.88 -8.09 -9.01
CA ALA A 243 16.67 -8.58 -9.65
C ALA A 243 16.29 -7.65 -10.81
N ASP A 244 15.61 -8.19 -11.83
CA ASP A 244 15.10 -7.40 -12.95
C ASP A 244 13.73 -6.82 -12.58
N GLY A 245 13.70 -5.50 -12.35
CA GLY A 245 12.47 -4.77 -12.07
C GLY A 245 11.67 -4.34 -13.30
N GLY A 246 12.13 -4.71 -14.51
CA GLY A 246 11.47 -4.36 -15.76
C GLY A 246 11.19 -2.86 -15.91
N ALA A 247 9.91 -2.48 -15.81
CA ALA A 247 9.45 -1.10 -15.99
C ALA A 247 9.57 -0.23 -14.73
N ILE A 248 9.88 -0.81 -13.56
CA ILE A 248 9.91 -0.07 -12.29
C ILE A 248 10.99 1.00 -12.32
N LYS A 249 10.62 2.22 -11.90
CA LYS A 249 11.54 3.35 -11.77
C LYS A 249 12.10 3.39 -10.37
N CYS A 250 13.33 2.91 -10.25
CA CYS A 250 14.09 2.82 -9.01
C CYS A 250 14.71 4.15 -8.54
N THR A 251 14.40 5.29 -9.15
CA THR A 251 14.99 6.60 -8.80
C THR A 251 14.70 6.94 -7.34
N ASN A 252 15.75 7.21 -6.56
CA ASN A 252 15.67 7.52 -5.13
C ASN A 252 16.72 8.57 -4.75
N VAL A 253 16.61 9.14 -3.55
CA VAL A 253 17.47 10.26 -3.10
C VAL A 253 18.23 9.92 -1.82
N LEU A 254 17.66 9.09 -0.95
CA LEU A 254 18.14 8.84 0.41
C LEU A 254 18.76 7.46 0.60
N VAL A 255 18.57 6.53 -0.33
CA VAL A 255 19.05 5.15 -0.15
C VAL A 255 20.54 5.03 -0.46
N CYS A 256 21.37 5.01 0.59
CA CYS A 256 22.81 4.87 0.47
C CYS A 256 23.20 3.56 -0.25
N GLY A 257 24.13 3.65 -1.22
CA GLY A 257 24.61 2.50 -1.98
C GLY A 257 23.71 2.07 -3.15
N SER A 258 22.53 2.69 -3.30
CA SER A 258 21.68 2.50 -4.47
C SER A 258 22.37 3.03 -5.75
N PRO A 259 22.52 2.22 -6.81
CA PRO A 259 23.01 2.67 -8.11
C PRO A 259 22.01 3.58 -8.86
N PHE A 260 20.82 3.82 -8.28
CA PHE A 260 19.76 4.66 -8.83
C PHE A 260 19.58 5.98 -8.06
N CYS A 261 20.44 6.24 -7.07
CA CYS A 261 20.41 7.48 -6.31
C CYS A 261 20.65 8.67 -7.23
N CYS A 262 19.77 9.67 -7.22
CA CYS A 262 19.93 10.92 -7.94
C CYS A 262 20.23 12.08 -6.99
N SER A 263 20.61 13.24 -7.55
CA SER A 263 20.82 14.45 -6.75
C SER A 263 19.48 15.11 -6.39
N GLU A 264 19.48 15.94 -5.34
CA GLU A 264 18.32 16.75 -4.96
C GLU A 264 17.87 17.69 -6.10
N GLU A 265 18.80 18.13 -6.94
CA GLU A 265 18.52 18.94 -8.13
C GLU A 265 17.75 18.13 -9.18
N ASP A 266 18.21 16.92 -9.48
CA ASP A 266 17.54 16.04 -10.45
C ASP A 266 16.11 15.72 -10.00
N ALA A 267 15.93 15.42 -8.71
CA ALA A 267 14.61 15.18 -8.13
C ALA A 267 13.69 16.40 -8.27
N ARG A 268 14.22 17.61 -8.05
CA ARG A 268 13.48 18.86 -8.27
C ARG A 268 13.09 19.07 -9.73
N LEU A 269 14.00 18.81 -10.68
CA LEU A 269 13.74 18.94 -12.11
C LEU A 269 12.63 17.98 -12.59
N ILE A 270 12.61 16.75 -12.06
CA ILE A 270 11.53 15.79 -12.32
C ILE A 270 10.18 16.40 -11.96
N VAL A 271 10.04 16.93 -10.74
CA VAL A 271 8.76 17.50 -10.27
C VAL A 271 8.40 18.79 -11.02
N GLN A 272 9.38 19.65 -11.33
CA GLN A 272 9.14 20.89 -12.08
C GLN A 272 8.69 20.63 -13.54
N SER A 273 9.05 19.47 -14.11
CA SER A 273 8.57 19.06 -15.42
C SER A 273 7.10 18.61 -15.43
N ALA A 274 6.54 18.29 -14.25
CA ALA A 274 5.15 17.88 -14.13
C ALA A 274 4.20 19.08 -14.31
N PRO A 275 2.99 18.88 -14.86
CA PRO A 275 2.03 19.97 -15.02
C PRO A 275 1.68 20.62 -13.68
N PRO A 276 1.50 21.95 -13.61
CA PRO A 276 1.19 22.65 -12.37
C PRO A 276 -0.13 22.16 -11.76
N PRO A 277 -0.33 22.30 -10.44
CA PRO A 277 -1.59 21.98 -9.80
C PRO A 277 -2.70 22.90 -10.32
N VAL A 278 -3.81 22.32 -10.75
CA VAL A 278 -5.00 23.03 -11.23
C VAL A 278 -6.22 22.38 -10.60
N ASN A 279 -7.34 23.10 -10.49
CA ASN A 279 -8.59 22.49 -10.05
C ASN A 279 -9.09 21.49 -11.10
N GLY A 280 -9.56 20.34 -10.63
CA GLY A 280 -10.11 19.29 -11.48
C GLY A 280 -11.58 19.45 -11.80
N ASP A 281 -12.03 18.78 -12.85
CA ASP A 281 -13.45 18.59 -13.15
C ASP A 281 -14.17 17.83 -12.03
N PRO A 282 -15.48 18.06 -11.80
CA PRO A 282 -16.23 17.34 -10.78
C PRO A 282 -16.25 15.82 -11.02
N ILE A 283 -16.39 15.04 -9.94
CA ILE A 283 -16.53 13.59 -10.03
C ILE A 283 -17.87 13.26 -10.70
N SER A 284 -17.87 12.29 -11.62
CA SER A 284 -19.10 11.79 -12.23
C SER A 284 -20.04 11.22 -11.16
N THR A 285 -21.34 11.53 -11.26
CA THR A 285 -22.36 10.96 -10.37
C THR A 285 -22.50 9.45 -10.50
N GLU A 286 -22.00 8.85 -11.59
CA GLU A 286 -21.95 7.39 -11.77
C GLU A 286 -21.15 6.70 -10.65
N VAL A 287 -20.17 7.38 -10.04
CA VAL A 287 -19.35 6.86 -8.94
C VAL A 287 -20.18 6.57 -7.69
N ASP A 288 -21.37 7.18 -7.56
CA ASP A 288 -22.29 6.95 -6.45
C ASP A 288 -23.26 5.78 -6.67
N THR A 289 -23.15 5.10 -7.82
CA THR A 289 -23.97 3.91 -8.13
C THR A 289 -23.71 2.78 -7.14
N TRP A 290 -24.78 2.11 -6.70
CA TRP A 290 -24.74 0.91 -5.88
C TRP A 290 -24.94 -0.33 -6.73
N HIS A 291 -24.05 -1.31 -6.57
CA HIS A 291 -24.16 -2.63 -7.17
C HIS A 291 -24.67 -3.62 -6.13
N PHE A 292 -25.76 -4.30 -6.46
CA PHE A 292 -26.34 -5.38 -5.66
C PHE A 292 -26.00 -6.69 -6.37
N LEU A 293 -25.04 -7.42 -5.82
CA LEU A 293 -24.65 -8.73 -6.34
C LEU A 293 -25.51 -9.79 -5.62
N ASN A 294 -26.11 -10.70 -6.38
CA ASN A 294 -26.91 -11.77 -5.82
C ASN A 294 -25.99 -12.70 -5.01
N LYS A 295 -26.35 -12.95 -3.75
CA LYS A 295 -25.74 -14.01 -2.93
C LYS A 295 -26.37 -15.36 -3.24
#